data_AF-A0A816HGK7-F1
#
_entry.id   AF-A0A816HGK7-F1
#
_cell.length_a   1.000
_cell.length_b   1.000
_cell.length_c   1.000
_cell.angle_alpha   90.00
_cell.angle_beta   90.00
_cell.angle_gamma   90.00
#
_symmetry.space_group_name_H-M   'P 1'
#
loop_
_entity.id
_entity.type
_entity.pdbx_description
1 polymer ?
#
loop_
_entity_poly.entity_id
_entity_poly.type
_entity_poly.pdbx_seq_one_letter_code
_entity_poly.pdbx_strand_id
1 'polypeptide(L)'
;MSGGPLVIFNLTENGQGDSIIISPLSQFMSSSLSLNINIVEYGFLGSIRSIPMNSTNSLIIYYSSQGINHLLDQWGKTMQKVYKKTNEYRSKDVTNNYLGYYTDNGAYYYYHTESEMNYEQTVLSIKENLSIPIHYIQLDSWWYYKGLANGVYQWISRSEIFPDGLEGLNEKLNNFPLAGHNRYWSLDTIYSRNYSFVFDESNLKSLPLSNDSFWIDLFNSSSKWNLILYEQDWMNHQTIDFLPLREDFYLGRQWLIQMGYAADLFNINLQYCMSLPRHALQSLEIQRVTQARVSDDYYIHIVHRIPQWKIGVSSMLANALGLAPFKDIFWSTEVQNGAPYKSSVKEPLPDREILIATLSTGPVA
;
A
#
# COMPACT_ATOMS: atom_id res chain seq x y z
N MET A 1 -15.25 10.92 -1.36
CA MET A 1 -14.07 10.64 -0.51
C MET A 1 -12.96 9.88 -1.22
N SER A 2 -13.22 9.05 -2.24
CA SER A 2 -12.14 8.31 -2.94
C SER A 2 -11.13 9.24 -3.65
N GLY A 3 -11.58 10.35 -4.25
CA GLY A 3 -10.71 11.39 -4.85
C GLY A 3 -9.91 10.94 -6.07
N GLY A 4 -10.43 10.00 -6.84
CA GLY A 4 -9.75 9.41 -8.01
C GLY A 4 -10.25 9.89 -9.36
N PRO A 5 -9.67 9.37 -10.45
CA PRO A 5 -10.16 9.61 -11.80
C PRO A 5 -11.55 8.99 -12.01
N LEU A 6 -12.38 9.67 -12.82
CA LEU A 6 -13.59 9.13 -13.44
C LEU A 6 -13.25 8.70 -14.87
N VAL A 7 -13.46 7.42 -15.18
CA VAL A 7 -13.27 6.87 -16.53
C VAL A 7 -14.63 6.52 -17.12
N ILE A 8 -14.95 7.06 -18.29
CA ILE A 8 -16.19 6.81 -19.02
C ILE A 8 -15.81 6.11 -20.33
N PHE A 9 -16.42 4.95 -20.57
CA PHE A 9 -16.17 4.10 -21.73
C PHE A 9 -17.39 3.23 -22.02
N ASN A 10 -17.50 2.74 -23.25
CA ASN A 10 -18.63 1.91 -23.64
C ASN A 10 -18.42 0.43 -23.26
N LEU A 11 -19.24 -0.09 -22.34
CA LEU A 11 -19.22 -1.50 -21.96
C LEU A 11 -19.72 -2.43 -23.06
N THR A 12 -20.66 -2.01 -23.92
CA THR A 12 -21.17 -2.87 -25.01
C THR A 12 -20.13 -3.12 -26.08
N GLU A 13 -19.13 -2.24 -26.18
CA GLU A 13 -17.97 -2.37 -27.07
C GLU A 13 -16.74 -2.91 -26.33
N ASN A 14 -16.90 -3.50 -25.15
CA ASN A 14 -15.81 -4.03 -24.33
C ASN A 14 -14.70 -2.99 -24.05
N GLY A 15 -15.07 -1.72 -23.88
CA GLY A 15 -14.13 -0.62 -23.66
C GLY A 15 -13.27 -0.26 -24.88
N GLN A 16 -13.65 -0.70 -26.07
CA GLN A 16 -13.12 -0.19 -27.34
C GLN A 16 -13.78 1.15 -27.70
N GLY A 17 -13.20 1.84 -28.69
CA GLY A 17 -13.75 3.08 -29.23
C GLY A 17 -13.58 4.27 -28.29
N ASP A 18 -14.61 5.09 -28.19
CA ASP A 18 -14.56 6.36 -27.46
C ASP A 18 -14.52 6.17 -25.95
N SER A 19 -13.54 6.83 -25.33
CA SER A 19 -13.32 6.80 -23.90
C SER A 19 -12.72 8.12 -23.42
N ILE A 20 -13.09 8.51 -22.20
CA ILE A 20 -12.65 9.76 -21.58
C ILE A 20 -12.30 9.51 -20.12
N ILE A 21 -11.22 10.13 -19.65
CA ILE A 21 -10.83 10.17 -18.25
C ILE A 21 -10.81 11.62 -17.77
N ILE A 22 -11.46 11.84 -16.64
CA ILE A 22 -11.51 13.12 -15.93
C ILE A 22 -10.84 12.89 -14.58
N SER A 23 -9.73 13.57 -14.31
CA SER A 23 -8.93 13.32 -13.12
C SER A 23 -8.46 14.62 -12.49
N PRO A 24 -8.31 14.69 -11.15
CA PRO A 24 -7.44 15.70 -10.55
C PRO A 24 -6.06 15.67 -11.23
N LEU A 25 -5.54 16.84 -11.54
CA LEU A 25 -4.16 17.08 -11.99
C LEU A 25 -3.30 17.70 -10.89
N SER A 26 -3.90 18.21 -9.82
CA SER A 26 -3.19 18.68 -8.63
C SER A 26 -4.02 18.48 -7.37
N GLN A 27 -3.44 18.77 -6.20
CA GLN A 27 -4.12 18.72 -4.90
C GLN A 27 -4.83 17.38 -4.64
N PHE A 28 -4.18 16.25 -4.95
CA PHE A 28 -4.82 14.92 -4.95
C PHE A 28 -5.52 14.55 -3.63
N MET A 29 -4.89 14.91 -2.51
CA MET A 29 -5.40 14.56 -1.18
C MET A 29 -6.57 15.45 -0.73
N SER A 30 -6.65 16.70 -1.21
CA SER A 30 -7.73 17.64 -0.86
C SER A 30 -8.79 17.78 -1.96
N SER A 31 -8.56 17.22 -3.15
CA SER A 31 -9.51 17.22 -4.26
C SER A 31 -10.59 16.14 -4.12
N SER A 32 -11.74 16.42 -4.71
CA SER A 32 -12.86 15.50 -4.80
C SER A 32 -13.52 15.62 -6.17
N LEU A 33 -13.97 14.47 -6.67
CA LEU A 33 -14.84 14.35 -7.83
C LEU A 33 -16.10 13.63 -7.36
N SER A 34 -17.25 14.17 -7.73
CA SER A 34 -18.57 13.58 -7.50
C SER A 34 -19.29 13.43 -8.84
N LEU A 35 -20.03 12.33 -9.00
CA LEU A 35 -20.90 12.11 -10.14
C LEU A 35 -22.33 11.98 -9.61
N ASN A 36 -23.19 12.92 -9.97
CA ASN A 36 -24.61 12.89 -9.64
C ASN A 36 -25.45 12.80 -10.92
N ILE A 37 -25.96 11.60 -11.22
CA ILE A 37 -26.74 11.27 -12.42
C ILE A 37 -25.98 11.63 -13.71
N ASN A 38 -26.08 12.88 -14.17
CA ASN A 38 -25.49 13.39 -15.41
C ASN A 38 -24.56 14.60 -15.17
N ILE A 39 -24.26 14.94 -13.91
CA ILE A 39 -23.42 16.08 -13.54
C ILE A 39 -22.15 15.55 -12.86
N VAL A 40 -21.00 15.93 -13.43
CA VAL A 40 -19.69 15.74 -12.80
C VAL A 40 -19.35 17.02 -12.04
N GLU A 41 -19.20 16.92 -10.73
CA GLU A 41 -18.76 18.02 -9.86
C GLU A 41 -17.29 17.81 -9.49
N TYR A 42 -16.51 18.88 -9.59
CA TYR A 42 -15.08 18.88 -9.28
C TYR A 42 -14.74 20.04 -8.35
N GLY A 43 -13.94 19.76 -7.33
CA GLY A 43 -13.47 20.79 -6.41
C GLY A 43 -12.67 20.21 -5.26
N PHE A 44 -12.60 20.97 -4.17
CA PHE A 44 -12.05 20.48 -2.92
C PHE A 44 -13.07 19.64 -2.16
N LEU A 45 -12.60 18.83 -1.22
CA LEU A 45 -13.47 18.14 -0.27
C LEU A 45 -14.35 19.16 0.47
N GLY A 46 -15.66 18.93 0.49
CA GLY A 46 -16.61 19.79 1.22
C GLY A 46 -16.41 19.80 2.74
N SER A 47 -15.60 18.88 3.28
CA SER A 47 -15.22 18.84 4.70
C SER A 47 -14.04 19.75 5.05
N ILE A 48 -13.32 20.30 4.07
CA ILE A 48 -12.17 21.17 4.34
C ILE A 48 -12.66 22.46 5.02
N ARG A 49 -12.08 22.77 6.19
CA ARG A 49 -12.52 23.89 7.03
C ARG A 49 -12.04 25.24 6.54
N SER A 50 -10.86 25.28 5.92
CA SER A 50 -10.30 26.49 5.34
C SER A 50 -9.48 26.15 4.10
N ILE A 51 -9.68 26.94 3.05
CA ILE A 51 -8.87 26.86 1.83
C ILE A 51 -7.87 28.02 1.91
N PRO A 52 -6.56 27.75 1.92
CA PRO A 52 -5.54 28.79 1.94
C PRO A 52 -5.72 29.80 0.79
N MET A 53 -5.40 31.06 1.05
CA MET A 53 -5.45 32.09 0.01
C MET A 53 -4.51 31.72 -1.15
N ASN A 54 -4.96 31.96 -2.38
CA ASN A 54 -4.25 31.62 -3.62
C ASN A 54 -4.04 30.11 -3.86
N SER A 55 -4.74 29.24 -3.15
CA SER A 55 -4.79 27.81 -3.49
C SER A 55 -5.34 27.61 -4.91
N THR A 56 -4.70 26.74 -5.68
CA THR A 56 -5.13 26.35 -7.03
C THR A 56 -5.47 24.86 -7.05
N ASN A 57 -6.49 24.51 -7.84
CA ASN A 57 -6.85 23.14 -8.14
C ASN A 57 -6.94 22.97 -9.67
N SER A 58 -6.26 21.97 -10.21
CA SER A 58 -6.22 21.71 -11.65
C SER A 58 -6.85 20.36 -11.95
N LEU A 59 -7.60 20.29 -13.04
CA LEU A 59 -8.23 19.09 -13.58
C LEU A 59 -7.58 18.76 -14.93
N ILE A 60 -7.45 17.48 -15.24
CA ILE A 60 -7.12 17.00 -16.59
C ILE A 60 -8.30 16.22 -17.16
N ILE A 61 -8.60 16.49 -18.43
CA ILE A 61 -9.51 15.69 -19.25
C ILE A 61 -8.68 15.12 -20.39
N TYR A 62 -8.71 13.81 -20.56
CA TYR A 62 -8.03 13.13 -21.65
C TYR A 62 -9.03 12.25 -22.40
N TYR A 63 -9.01 12.28 -23.72
CA TYR A 63 -9.90 11.51 -24.60
C TYR A 63 -9.09 10.56 -25.48
N SER A 64 -9.66 9.40 -25.77
CA SER A 64 -9.11 8.38 -26.67
C SER A 64 -10.24 7.72 -27.45
N SER A 65 -10.11 7.66 -28.77
CA SER A 65 -10.95 6.86 -29.66
C SER A 65 -10.48 5.40 -29.82
N GLN A 66 -9.40 5.03 -29.13
CA GLN A 66 -8.75 3.71 -29.22
C GLN A 66 -9.01 2.84 -27.97
N GLY A 67 -10.06 3.16 -27.23
CA GLY A 67 -10.48 2.43 -26.05
C GLY A 67 -9.68 2.74 -24.77
N ILE A 68 -10.12 2.07 -23.70
CA ILE A 68 -9.68 2.31 -22.32
C ILE A 68 -8.20 2.01 -22.07
N ASN A 69 -7.64 1.00 -22.75
CA ASN A 69 -6.22 0.64 -22.60
C ASN A 69 -5.31 1.79 -23.07
N HIS A 70 -5.57 2.31 -24.27
CA HIS A 70 -4.83 3.44 -24.82
C HIS A 70 -5.08 4.72 -24.00
N LEU A 71 -6.31 4.93 -23.54
CA LEU A 71 -6.67 6.05 -22.68
C LEU A 71 -5.82 6.10 -21.40
N LEU A 72 -5.82 5.02 -20.62
CA LEU A 72 -5.12 4.96 -19.34
C LEU A 72 -3.59 5.00 -19.51
N ASP A 73 -3.05 4.37 -20.55
CA ASP A 73 -1.62 4.44 -20.87
C ASP A 73 -1.18 5.89 -21.18
N GLN A 74 -1.90 6.59 -22.07
CA GLN A 74 -1.50 7.94 -22.48
C GLN A 74 -1.79 9.00 -21.42
N TRP A 75 -2.92 8.90 -20.72
CA TRP A 75 -3.17 9.72 -19.54
C TRP A 75 -2.10 9.49 -18.48
N GLY A 76 -1.77 8.23 -18.18
CA GLY A 76 -0.74 7.86 -17.22
C GLY A 76 0.63 8.44 -17.56
N LYS A 77 1.09 8.29 -18.81
CA LYS A 77 2.33 8.91 -19.32
C LYS A 77 2.32 10.43 -19.18
N THR A 78 1.17 11.07 -19.42
CA THR A 78 1.01 12.51 -19.23
C THR A 78 1.16 12.90 -17.75
N MET A 79 0.47 12.19 -16.86
CA MET A 79 0.56 12.40 -15.41
C MET A 79 1.99 12.21 -14.90
N GLN A 80 2.65 11.11 -15.26
CA GLN A 80 4.04 10.84 -14.89
C GLN A 80 4.99 11.93 -15.40
N LYS A 81 4.80 12.42 -16.63
CA LYS A 81 5.60 13.51 -17.20
C LYS A 81 5.44 14.83 -16.45
N VAL A 82 4.20 15.22 -16.11
CA VAL A 82 3.90 16.45 -15.37
C VAL A 82 4.62 16.45 -14.02
N TYR A 83 4.61 15.30 -13.34
CA TYR A 83 5.18 15.14 -12.01
C TYR A 83 6.63 14.65 -11.99
N LYS A 84 7.24 14.44 -13.17
CA LYS A 84 8.57 13.87 -13.32
C LYS A 84 8.72 12.53 -12.58
N LYS A 85 7.63 11.75 -12.50
CA LYS A 85 7.65 10.37 -11.99
C LYS A 85 8.44 9.51 -12.97
N THR A 86 9.44 8.82 -12.47
CA THR A 86 10.24 7.88 -13.25
C THR A 86 9.97 6.46 -12.78
N ASN A 87 10.26 5.48 -13.64
CA ASN A 87 10.18 4.07 -13.30
C ASN A 87 11.51 3.52 -12.74
N GLU A 88 12.48 4.38 -12.43
CA GLU A 88 13.81 3.94 -12.02
C GLU A 88 13.75 3.02 -10.79
N TYR A 89 13.13 3.49 -9.71
CA TYR A 89 13.01 2.70 -8.48
C TYR A 89 12.14 1.46 -8.66
N ARG A 90 10.99 1.58 -9.35
CA ARG A 90 10.11 0.43 -9.66
C ARG A 90 10.88 -0.67 -10.39
N SER A 91 11.65 -0.31 -11.43
CA SER A 91 12.38 -1.27 -12.26
C SER A 91 13.52 -1.98 -11.52
N LYS A 92 14.06 -1.36 -10.47
CA LYS A 92 15.17 -1.90 -9.65
C LYS A 92 14.68 -2.48 -8.31
N ASP A 93 13.39 -2.40 -8.04
CA ASP A 93 12.82 -2.85 -6.77
C ASP A 93 12.92 -4.37 -6.67
N VAL A 94 13.65 -4.87 -5.67
CA VAL A 94 13.80 -6.30 -5.41
C VAL A 94 12.44 -6.96 -5.24
N THR A 95 11.49 -6.27 -4.61
CA THR A 95 10.15 -6.81 -4.31
C THR A 95 9.24 -6.92 -5.53
N ASN A 96 9.58 -6.24 -6.64
CA ASN A 96 8.86 -6.38 -7.92
C ASN A 96 9.53 -7.36 -8.90
N ASN A 97 10.81 -7.66 -8.70
CA ASN A 97 11.60 -8.44 -9.66
C ASN A 97 11.89 -9.88 -9.18
N TYR A 98 11.69 -10.16 -7.90
CA TYR A 98 12.00 -11.45 -7.31
C TYR A 98 10.86 -11.95 -6.44
N LEU A 99 10.77 -13.27 -6.30
CA LEU A 99 9.81 -13.92 -5.40
C LEU A 99 10.12 -13.55 -3.94
N GLY A 100 9.10 -13.07 -3.22
CA GLY A 100 9.13 -12.86 -1.79
C GLY A 100 8.35 -13.92 -1.03
N TYR A 101 8.40 -13.86 0.30
CA TYR A 101 7.48 -14.59 1.17
C TYR A 101 6.78 -13.61 2.10
N TYR A 102 5.47 -13.45 1.95
CA TYR A 102 4.68 -12.54 2.78
C TYR A 102 3.95 -13.30 3.88
N THR A 103 3.79 -12.64 5.02
CA THR A 103 3.05 -13.18 6.16
C THR A 103 1.73 -12.44 6.38
N ASP A 104 1.15 -11.92 5.29
CA ASP A 104 -0.03 -11.04 5.24
C ASP A 104 -1.37 -11.81 5.37
N ASN A 105 -2.48 -11.10 5.54
CA ASN A 105 -3.81 -11.61 5.83
C ASN A 105 -4.34 -12.57 4.74
N GLY A 106 -4.27 -13.85 5.05
CA GLY A 106 -4.60 -14.96 4.16
C GLY A 106 -3.44 -15.95 4.02
N ALA A 107 -2.23 -15.55 4.39
CA ALA A 107 -1.03 -16.38 4.37
C ALA A 107 -1.02 -17.39 5.53
N TYR A 108 -0.24 -18.46 5.36
CA TYR A 108 -0.15 -19.51 6.37
C TYR A 108 0.39 -19.03 7.74
N TYR A 109 1.32 -18.07 7.74
CA TYR A 109 1.94 -17.54 8.95
C TYR A 109 1.40 -16.16 9.38
N TYR A 110 0.20 -15.79 8.94
CA TYR A 110 -0.47 -14.59 9.44
C TYR A 110 -1.02 -14.84 10.85
N TYR A 111 -0.46 -14.19 11.87
CA TYR A 111 -0.82 -14.44 13.27
C TYR A 111 -0.70 -15.92 13.68
N HIS A 112 0.19 -16.66 13.00
CA HIS A 112 0.39 -18.10 13.15
C HIS A 112 1.87 -18.42 12.95
N THR A 113 2.43 -19.31 13.77
CA THR A 113 3.83 -19.74 13.69
C THR A 113 3.89 -21.21 13.32
N GLU A 114 5.09 -21.69 12.97
CA GLU A 114 5.32 -23.13 13.00
C GLU A 114 5.06 -23.71 14.39
N SER A 115 4.64 -24.97 14.42
CA SER A 115 4.30 -25.63 15.68
C SER A 115 5.50 -25.61 16.62
N GLU A 116 5.27 -25.24 17.89
CA GLU A 116 6.29 -25.14 18.93
C GLU A 116 7.41 -24.10 18.66
N MET A 117 7.24 -23.25 17.64
CA MET A 117 8.18 -22.17 17.29
C MET A 117 7.62 -20.78 17.62
N ASN A 118 8.51 -19.84 17.92
CA ASN A 118 8.21 -18.41 17.84
C ASN A 118 8.38 -17.89 16.40
N TYR A 119 8.12 -16.60 16.17
CA TYR A 119 8.28 -16.03 14.82
C TYR A 119 9.71 -15.96 14.35
N GLU A 120 10.68 -15.66 15.22
CA GLU A 120 12.09 -15.68 14.82
C GLU A 120 12.48 -17.04 14.23
N GLN A 121 12.17 -18.13 14.94
CA GLN A 121 12.40 -19.50 14.50
C GLN A 121 11.61 -19.84 13.24
N THR A 122 10.35 -19.41 13.15
CA THR A 122 9.52 -19.62 11.96
C THR A 122 10.12 -18.93 10.72
N VAL A 123 10.56 -17.67 10.84
CA VAL A 123 11.16 -16.91 9.74
C VAL A 123 12.49 -17.53 9.29
N LEU A 124 13.33 -17.95 10.23
CA LEU A 124 14.57 -18.68 9.92
C LEU A 124 14.26 -19.99 9.19
N SER A 125 13.28 -20.76 9.68
CA SER A 125 12.84 -22.01 9.06
C SER A 125 12.31 -21.81 7.64
N ILE A 126 11.52 -20.76 7.37
CA ILE A 126 11.08 -20.42 6.02
C ILE A 126 12.29 -20.22 5.09
N LYS A 127 13.29 -19.44 5.54
CA LYS A 127 14.47 -19.14 4.72
C LYS A 127 15.35 -20.38 4.45
N GLU A 128 15.41 -21.31 5.39
CA GLU A 128 16.23 -22.53 5.32
C GLU A 128 15.56 -23.66 4.54
N ASN A 129 14.24 -23.85 4.74
CA ASN A 129 13.54 -25.05 4.29
C ASN A 129 12.70 -24.85 3.03
N LEU A 130 12.48 -23.61 2.58
CA LEU A 130 11.73 -23.36 1.35
C LEU A 130 12.55 -23.80 0.13
N SER A 131 11.98 -24.71 -0.66
CA SER A 131 12.64 -25.29 -1.84
C SER A 131 12.74 -24.34 -3.03
N ILE A 132 11.97 -23.26 -3.03
CA ILE A 132 11.96 -22.23 -4.07
C ILE A 132 12.76 -21.01 -3.56
N PRO A 133 13.65 -20.43 -4.37
CA PRO A 133 14.45 -19.29 -3.96
C PRO A 133 13.58 -18.04 -3.77
N ILE A 134 13.40 -17.63 -2.52
CA ILE A 134 12.91 -16.30 -2.14
C ILE A 134 14.08 -15.34 -1.96
N HIS A 135 13.80 -14.03 -2.10
CA HIS A 135 14.81 -12.97 -2.03
C HIS A 135 14.56 -11.95 -0.92
N TYR A 136 13.40 -12.02 -0.28
CA TYR A 136 13.04 -11.19 0.87
C TYR A 136 11.85 -11.82 1.61
N ILE A 137 11.65 -11.42 2.86
CA ILE A 137 10.49 -11.82 3.66
C ILE A 137 9.76 -10.56 4.12
N GLN A 138 8.44 -10.52 3.96
CA GLN A 138 7.60 -9.46 4.53
C GLN A 138 7.07 -9.90 5.90
N LEU A 139 7.25 -9.01 6.88
CA LEU A 139 6.73 -9.15 8.23
C LEU A 139 5.45 -8.33 8.33
N ASP A 140 4.31 -9.01 8.47
CA ASP A 140 3.01 -8.35 8.55
C ASP A 140 2.72 -7.77 9.94
N SER A 141 1.55 -7.17 10.14
CA SER A 141 1.12 -6.46 11.32
C SER A 141 1.29 -7.16 12.68
N TRP A 142 1.65 -8.44 12.76
CA TRP A 142 1.89 -9.17 14.01
C TRP A 142 3.21 -8.81 14.74
N TRP A 143 4.20 -8.21 14.06
CA TRP A 143 5.56 -8.09 14.63
C TRP A 143 5.82 -6.91 15.58
N TYR A 144 4.99 -5.86 15.52
CA TYR A 144 5.15 -4.64 16.33
C TYR A 144 4.02 -4.43 17.36
N TYR A 145 4.24 -3.50 18.29
CA TYR A 145 3.30 -3.18 19.36
C TYR A 145 2.10 -2.36 18.86
N LYS A 146 0.90 -2.83 19.22
CA LYS A 146 -0.36 -2.16 18.89
C LYS A 146 -0.96 -1.48 20.10
N GLY A 147 -1.61 -0.36 19.87
CA GLY A 147 -2.32 0.43 20.88
C GLY A 147 -3.83 0.39 20.68
N LEU A 148 -4.47 1.49 21.04
CA LEU A 148 -5.91 1.69 20.84
C LEU A 148 -6.36 1.37 19.41
N ALA A 149 -7.53 0.72 19.32
CA ALA A 149 -8.13 0.26 18.08
C ALA A 149 -7.19 -0.59 17.19
N ASN A 150 -6.16 -1.25 17.73
CA ASN A 150 -5.15 -1.98 16.97
C ASN A 150 -4.28 -1.11 16.03
N GLY A 151 -4.21 0.20 16.26
CA GLY A 151 -3.26 1.08 15.58
C GLY A 151 -1.83 0.86 16.08
N VAL A 152 -0.84 1.44 15.39
CA VAL A 152 0.57 1.32 15.78
C VAL A 152 0.83 2.15 17.02
N TYR A 153 1.18 1.47 18.11
CA TYR A 153 1.63 2.11 19.34
C TYR A 153 3.12 2.42 19.25
N GLN A 154 3.91 1.41 18.89
CA GLN A 154 5.36 1.50 18.72
C GLN A 154 5.79 0.53 17.62
N TRP A 155 6.48 1.04 16.61
CA TRP A 155 6.92 0.30 15.43
C TRP A 155 8.33 -0.25 15.62
N ILE A 156 8.46 -1.11 16.63
CA ILE A 156 9.66 -1.89 16.92
C ILE A 156 9.25 -3.35 17.10
N SER A 157 10.19 -4.28 16.93
CA SER A 157 9.92 -5.69 17.21
C SER A 157 9.53 -5.94 18.65
N ARG A 158 8.53 -6.80 18.79
CA ARG A 158 8.10 -7.36 20.07
C ARG A 158 9.14 -8.36 20.59
N SER A 159 9.71 -8.10 21.76
CA SER A 159 10.79 -8.92 22.33
C SER A 159 10.36 -10.35 22.65
N GLU A 160 9.07 -10.59 22.88
CA GLU A 160 8.52 -11.93 23.13
C GLU A 160 8.51 -12.83 21.88
N ILE A 161 8.63 -12.25 20.67
CA ILE A 161 8.68 -13.02 19.41
C ILE A 161 10.03 -12.88 18.67
N PHE A 162 10.77 -11.79 18.92
CA PHE A 162 12.13 -11.51 18.45
C PHE A 162 13.01 -11.09 19.64
N PRO A 163 13.59 -12.04 20.38
CA PRO A 163 14.33 -11.75 21.62
C PRO A 163 15.49 -10.77 21.44
N ASP A 164 16.19 -10.86 20.29
CA ASP A 164 17.32 -10.01 19.94
C ASP A 164 16.92 -8.85 18.99
N GLY A 165 15.62 -8.62 18.81
CA GLY A 165 15.06 -7.65 17.88
C GLY A 165 15.28 -7.98 16.40
N LEU A 166 14.85 -7.07 15.52
CA LEU A 166 15.01 -7.27 14.06
C LEU A 166 16.46 -7.20 13.59
N GLU A 167 17.34 -6.46 14.28
CA GLU A 167 18.78 -6.44 13.98
C GLU A 167 19.38 -7.84 14.21
N GLY A 168 19.10 -8.47 15.36
CA GLY A 168 19.54 -9.84 15.65
C GLY A 168 18.93 -10.88 14.71
N LEU A 169 17.66 -10.75 14.33
CA LEU A 169 17.05 -11.58 13.29
C LEU A 169 17.81 -11.43 11.96
N ASN A 170 18.11 -10.19 11.56
CA ASN A 170 18.75 -9.91 10.28
C ASN A 170 20.18 -10.47 10.23
N GLU A 171 20.93 -10.41 11.33
CA GLU A 171 22.22 -11.06 11.48
C GLU A 171 22.11 -12.58 11.30
N LYS A 172 21.15 -13.23 11.97
CA LYS A 172 20.89 -14.68 11.83
C LYS A 172 20.49 -15.06 10.39
N LEU A 173 19.82 -14.16 9.68
CA LEU A 173 19.46 -14.30 8.27
C LEU A 173 20.60 -13.95 7.30
N ASN A 174 21.80 -13.60 7.78
CA ASN A 174 22.94 -13.15 6.97
C ASN A 174 22.61 -11.90 6.13
N ASN A 175 22.03 -10.88 6.76
CA ASN A 175 21.59 -9.62 6.14
C ASN A 175 20.54 -9.82 5.03
N PHE A 176 19.64 -10.80 5.18
CA PHE A 176 18.59 -11.02 4.20
C PHE A 176 17.61 -9.84 4.14
N PRO A 177 17.15 -9.40 2.96
CA PRO A 177 16.23 -8.26 2.86
C PRO A 177 14.88 -8.53 3.53
N LEU A 178 14.37 -7.51 4.22
CA LEU A 178 13.08 -7.56 4.89
C LEU A 178 12.15 -6.47 4.38
N ALA A 179 10.85 -6.78 4.33
CA ALA A 179 9.78 -5.82 4.11
C ALA A 179 8.93 -5.72 5.39
N GLY A 180 8.46 -4.52 5.72
CA GLY A 180 7.78 -4.25 6.98
C GLY A 180 6.41 -3.61 6.78
N HIS A 181 5.37 -4.24 7.32
CA HIS A 181 4.01 -3.70 7.40
C HIS A 181 3.86 -2.59 8.43
N ASN A 182 3.05 -1.59 8.13
CA ASN A 182 2.59 -0.57 9.08
C ASN A 182 1.09 -0.26 8.90
N ARG A 183 0.33 -0.21 10.00
CA ARG A 183 -1.08 0.25 10.03
C ARG A 183 -1.17 1.78 10.11
N TYR A 184 -2.33 2.31 10.50
CA TYR A 184 -2.42 3.67 11.03
C TYR A 184 -1.75 3.82 12.39
N TRP A 185 -1.37 5.04 12.76
CA TRP A 185 -0.85 5.36 14.08
C TRP A 185 -1.97 5.44 15.12
N SER A 186 -1.75 4.80 16.26
CA SER A 186 -2.70 4.80 17.37
C SER A 186 -2.75 6.18 18.05
N LEU A 187 -3.89 6.55 18.63
CA LEU A 187 -4.01 7.78 19.43
C LEU A 187 -2.97 7.84 20.56
N ASP A 188 -2.70 6.70 21.19
CA ASP A 188 -1.77 6.56 22.32
C ASP A 188 -0.33 6.23 21.91
N THR A 189 0.04 6.41 20.63
CA THR A 189 1.39 6.09 20.16
C THR A 189 2.48 6.76 20.97
N ILE A 190 3.52 6.00 21.34
CA ILE A 190 4.62 6.51 22.18
C ILE A 190 5.43 7.60 21.48
N TYR A 191 5.42 7.63 20.14
CA TYR A 191 6.14 8.62 19.35
C TYR A 191 5.64 10.05 19.58
N SER A 192 4.36 10.21 19.94
CA SER A 192 3.78 11.53 20.26
C SER A 192 4.43 12.25 21.46
N ARG A 193 5.26 11.56 22.25
CA ARG A 193 6.03 12.16 23.35
C ARG A 193 7.24 12.97 22.88
N ASN A 194 7.80 12.60 21.73
CA ASN A 194 9.05 13.16 21.20
C ASN A 194 8.84 13.88 19.86
N TYR A 195 7.73 13.60 19.18
CA TYR A 195 7.41 14.12 17.85
C TYR A 195 6.03 14.75 17.86
N SER A 196 5.82 15.66 16.92
CA SER A 196 4.56 16.36 16.69
C SER A 196 3.56 15.43 16.04
N PHE A 197 2.38 15.29 16.62
CA PHE A 197 1.29 14.48 16.09
C PHE A 197 0.00 15.29 16.07
N VAL A 198 -0.84 15.02 15.08
CA VAL A 198 -2.25 15.44 15.06
C VAL A 198 -3.09 14.26 15.52
N PHE A 199 -4.13 14.54 16.29
CA PHE A 199 -4.93 13.52 16.97
C PHE A 199 -6.40 13.59 16.55
N ASP A 200 -7.04 12.43 16.53
CA ASP A 200 -8.49 12.28 16.41
C ASP A 200 -8.96 11.36 17.55
N GLU A 201 -9.34 11.98 18.66
CA GLU A 201 -9.79 11.27 19.86
C GLU A 201 -11.07 10.46 19.62
N SER A 202 -11.93 10.91 18.70
CA SER A 202 -13.20 10.22 18.41
C SER A 202 -12.98 8.91 17.68
N ASN A 203 -11.97 8.86 16.81
CA ASN A 203 -11.65 7.67 16.02
C ASN A 203 -10.41 6.92 16.53
N LEU A 204 -9.87 7.32 17.68
CA LEU A 204 -8.73 6.70 18.36
C LEU A 204 -7.48 6.56 17.46
N LYS A 205 -7.25 7.57 16.61
CA LYS A 205 -6.14 7.61 15.64
C LYS A 205 -5.28 8.84 15.85
N SER A 206 -4.06 8.76 15.34
CA SER A 206 -3.15 9.90 15.24
C SER A 206 -2.42 9.88 13.90
N LEU A 207 -1.71 10.96 13.59
CA LEU A 207 -0.85 11.04 12.43
C LEU A 207 0.36 11.93 12.75
N PRO A 208 1.59 11.50 12.41
CA PRO A 208 2.76 12.35 12.58
C PRO A 208 2.60 13.62 11.74
N LEU A 209 2.81 14.76 12.39
CA LEU A 209 2.89 16.02 11.69
C LEU A 209 4.19 16.09 10.91
N SER A 210 4.10 16.78 9.79
CA SER A 210 5.15 16.86 8.79
C SER A 210 6.11 18.02 9.07
N ASN A 211 6.57 18.20 10.31
CA ASN A 211 7.38 19.35 10.71
C ASN A 211 8.59 18.99 11.57
N ASP A 212 8.90 17.71 11.73
CA ASP A 212 10.05 17.22 12.51
C ASP A 212 10.74 16.00 11.86
N SER A 213 11.64 15.35 12.60
CA SER A 213 12.47 14.24 12.11
C SER A 213 11.82 12.86 12.20
N PHE A 214 10.53 12.74 12.56
CA PHE A 214 9.89 11.44 12.83
C PHE A 214 10.18 10.37 11.76
N TRP A 215 9.88 10.64 10.49
CA TRP A 215 10.09 9.68 9.40
C TRP A 215 11.56 9.36 9.15
N ILE A 216 12.44 10.35 9.33
CA ILE A 216 13.88 10.17 9.18
C ILE A 216 14.40 9.24 10.27
N ASP A 217 14.02 9.47 11.52
CA ASP A 217 14.45 8.65 12.65
C ASP A 217 13.90 7.23 12.56
N LEU A 218 12.63 7.08 12.14
CA LEU A 218 11.99 5.79 11.92
C LEU A 218 12.75 4.96 10.87
N PHE A 219 13.05 5.53 9.69
CA PHE A 219 13.74 4.81 8.63
C PHE A 219 15.25 4.66 8.86
N ASN A 220 15.89 5.61 9.54
CA ASN A 220 17.26 5.41 10.02
C ASN A 220 17.35 4.18 10.92
N SER A 221 16.46 4.08 11.92
CA SER A 221 16.40 2.91 12.80
C SER A 221 16.10 1.62 12.03
N SER A 222 15.30 1.71 10.96
CA SER A 222 14.81 0.53 10.26
C SER A 222 15.77 0.00 9.20
N SER A 223 16.63 0.88 8.67
CA SER A 223 17.72 0.50 7.79
C SER A 223 18.72 -0.47 8.43
N LYS A 224 18.82 -0.46 9.77
CA LYS A 224 19.74 -1.32 10.54
C LYS A 224 19.42 -2.81 10.47
N TRP A 225 18.17 -3.17 10.17
CA TRP A 225 17.75 -4.55 10.00
C TRP A 225 17.45 -4.90 8.53
N ASN A 226 18.03 -4.13 7.60
CA ASN A 226 17.89 -4.30 6.14
C ASN A 226 16.43 -4.25 5.65
N LEU A 227 15.67 -3.27 6.16
CA LEU A 227 14.37 -2.92 5.59
C LEU A 227 14.56 -2.39 4.17
N ILE A 228 14.00 -3.08 3.18
CA ILE A 228 14.03 -2.66 1.76
C ILE A 228 12.68 -2.10 1.27
N LEU A 229 11.58 -2.46 1.93
CA LEU A 229 10.22 -2.03 1.57
C LEU A 229 9.40 -1.75 2.82
N TYR A 230 8.89 -0.52 2.94
CA TYR A 230 7.90 -0.15 3.93
C TYR A 230 6.50 -0.17 3.31
N GLU A 231 5.63 -0.99 3.86
CA GLU A 231 4.24 -1.07 3.48
C GLU A 231 3.38 -0.18 4.38
N GLN A 232 2.82 0.88 3.81
CA GLN A 232 1.81 1.67 4.49
C GLN A 232 0.43 1.10 4.16
N ASP A 233 -0.16 0.42 5.13
CA ASP A 233 -1.47 -0.21 5.03
C ASP A 233 -2.55 0.60 5.78
N TRP A 234 -3.80 0.15 5.68
CA TRP A 234 -4.99 0.78 6.27
C TRP A 234 -5.16 2.24 5.83
N MET A 235 -4.65 2.62 4.65
CA MET A 235 -4.67 4.01 4.22
C MET A 235 -6.09 4.54 4.02
N ASN A 236 -7.03 3.70 3.56
CA ASN A 236 -8.44 4.04 3.48
C ASN A 236 -9.03 4.33 4.86
N HIS A 237 -8.78 3.50 5.86
CA HIS A 237 -9.25 3.69 7.24
C HIS A 237 -8.59 4.90 7.90
N GLN A 238 -7.30 5.13 7.63
CA GLN A 238 -6.63 6.34 8.08
C GLN A 238 -7.21 7.57 7.40
N THR A 239 -7.68 7.51 6.16
CA THR A 239 -8.16 8.73 5.47
C THR A 239 -9.66 8.98 5.66
N ILE A 240 -10.47 7.93 5.71
CA ILE A 240 -11.93 8.03 5.80
C ILE A 240 -12.35 8.33 7.24
N ASP A 241 -11.76 7.63 8.20
CA ASP A 241 -12.18 7.72 9.59
C ASP A 241 -11.44 8.84 10.34
N PHE A 242 -10.20 9.18 9.95
CA PHE A 242 -9.44 10.25 10.61
C PHE A 242 -9.88 11.61 10.09
N LEU A 243 -10.64 12.32 10.92
CA LEU A 243 -11.23 13.60 10.58
C LEU A 243 -10.18 14.66 10.13
N PRO A 244 -9.00 14.79 10.77
CA PRO A 244 -8.01 15.79 10.36
C PRO A 244 -7.56 15.67 8.89
N LEU A 245 -7.45 14.45 8.34
CA LEU A 245 -7.09 14.26 6.93
C LEU A 245 -8.18 14.67 5.93
N ARG A 246 -9.40 14.90 6.41
CA ARG A 246 -10.55 15.34 5.62
C ARG A 246 -10.82 16.83 5.74
N GLU A 247 -10.35 17.44 6.82
CA GLU A 247 -10.62 18.84 7.16
C GLU A 247 -9.44 19.77 6.87
N ASP A 248 -8.21 19.24 6.91
CA ASP A 248 -7.01 19.99 6.59
C ASP A 248 -6.65 19.87 5.11
N PHE A 249 -6.36 21.02 4.50
CA PHE A 249 -6.07 21.14 3.08
C PHE A 249 -4.74 20.48 2.65
N TYR A 250 -3.74 20.45 3.53
CA TYR A 250 -2.37 20.02 3.22
C TYR A 250 -1.94 18.72 3.90
N LEU A 251 -2.54 18.37 5.04
CA LEU A 251 -2.05 17.31 5.92
C LEU A 251 -1.82 15.98 5.19
N GLY A 252 -2.74 15.55 4.33
CA GLY A 252 -2.60 14.28 3.60
C GLY A 252 -1.44 14.26 2.62
N ARG A 253 -1.22 15.37 1.90
CA ARG A 253 -0.08 15.48 0.97
C ARG A 253 1.23 15.56 1.74
N GLN A 254 1.27 16.33 2.83
CA GLN A 254 2.45 16.49 3.67
C GLN A 254 2.88 15.15 4.28
N TRP A 255 1.94 14.39 4.85
CA TRP A 255 2.18 13.06 5.42
C TRP A 255 2.87 12.13 4.41
N LEU A 256 2.31 12.00 3.21
CA LEU A 256 2.83 11.07 2.22
C LEU A 256 4.17 11.53 1.62
N ILE A 257 4.34 12.84 1.37
CA ILE A 257 5.60 13.37 0.83
C ILE A 257 6.75 13.21 1.84
N GLN A 258 6.52 13.38 3.14
CA GLN A 258 7.60 13.26 4.12
C GLN A 258 8.02 11.81 4.38
N MET A 259 7.05 10.90 4.44
CA MET A 259 7.34 9.47 4.39
C MET A 259 8.17 9.15 3.13
N GLY A 260 7.77 9.67 1.97
CA GLY A 260 8.49 9.54 0.71
C GLY A 260 9.92 10.08 0.72
N TYR A 261 10.12 11.27 1.30
CA TYR A 261 11.43 11.91 1.41
C TYR A 261 12.38 11.11 2.30
N ALA A 262 11.91 10.67 3.47
CA ALA A 262 12.71 9.81 4.33
C ALA A 262 13.03 8.47 3.64
N ALA A 263 12.06 7.87 2.94
CA ALA A 263 12.27 6.62 2.22
C ALA A 263 13.42 6.75 1.20
N ASP A 264 13.49 7.89 0.52
CA ASP A 264 14.54 8.16 -0.46
C ASP A 264 15.92 8.29 0.17
N LEU A 265 16.03 8.97 1.32
CA LEU A 265 17.27 9.13 2.08
C LEU A 265 17.87 7.79 2.54
N PHE A 266 17.02 6.84 2.93
CA PHE A 266 17.46 5.54 3.47
C PHE A 266 17.38 4.40 2.45
N ASN A 267 17.12 4.71 1.18
CA ASN A 267 16.99 3.72 0.10
C ASN A 267 15.93 2.64 0.35
N ILE A 268 14.79 3.03 0.90
CA ILE A 268 13.65 2.17 1.20
C ILE A 268 12.56 2.46 0.18
N ASN A 269 11.99 1.42 -0.45
CA ASN A 269 10.83 1.58 -1.31
C ASN A 269 9.54 1.55 -0.49
N LEU A 270 8.45 2.06 -1.06
CA LEU A 270 7.15 2.15 -0.41
C LEU A 270 6.10 1.34 -1.18
N GLN A 271 5.33 0.54 -0.44
CA GLN A 271 4.09 -0.09 -0.91
C GLN A 271 2.89 0.62 -0.28
N TYR A 272 1.90 0.97 -1.10
CA TYR A 272 0.62 1.46 -0.63
C TYR A 272 -0.41 0.34 -0.57
N CYS A 273 -1.03 0.17 0.59
CA CYS A 273 -1.94 -0.92 0.87
C CYS A 273 -3.27 -0.39 1.44
N MET A 274 -4.38 -1.04 1.08
CA MET A 274 -5.74 -0.50 1.23
C MET A 274 -5.86 0.96 0.73
N SER A 275 -5.20 1.27 -0.37
CA SER A 275 -5.05 2.64 -0.84
C SER A 275 -6.30 3.14 -1.59
N LEU A 276 -6.72 4.37 -1.32
CA LEU A 276 -7.71 5.07 -2.14
C LEU A 276 -7.03 5.58 -3.42
N PRO A 277 -7.78 5.81 -4.51
CA PRO A 277 -7.24 6.39 -5.74
C PRO A 277 -6.46 7.70 -5.55
N ARG A 278 -6.83 8.53 -4.57
CA ARG A 278 -6.07 9.74 -4.20
C ARG A 278 -4.64 9.45 -3.73
N HIS A 279 -4.41 8.34 -3.03
CA HIS A 279 -3.07 7.93 -2.58
C HIS A 279 -2.25 7.49 -3.79
N ALA A 280 -2.85 6.70 -4.68
CA ALA A 280 -2.21 6.31 -5.93
C ALA A 280 -1.83 7.54 -6.77
N LEU A 281 -2.71 8.54 -6.89
CA LEU A 281 -2.38 9.80 -7.56
C LEU A 281 -1.27 10.58 -6.83
N GLN A 282 -1.31 10.66 -5.51
CA GLN A 282 -0.28 11.35 -4.71
C GLN A 282 1.11 10.71 -4.85
N SER A 283 1.19 9.42 -5.20
CA SER A 283 2.44 8.71 -5.47
C SER A 283 3.22 9.28 -6.67
N LEU A 284 2.59 10.05 -7.55
CA LEU A 284 3.26 10.75 -8.65
C LEU A 284 4.33 11.72 -8.14
N GLU A 285 4.14 12.27 -6.94
CA GLU A 285 5.11 13.16 -6.29
C GLU A 285 6.19 12.40 -5.49
N ILE A 286 6.11 11.07 -5.40
CA ILE A 286 6.91 10.27 -4.48
C ILE A 286 7.57 9.13 -5.25
N GLN A 287 8.83 9.33 -5.66
CA GLN A 287 9.54 8.38 -6.53
C GLN A 287 9.64 6.98 -5.91
N ARG A 288 9.82 6.90 -4.58
CA ARG A 288 9.97 5.65 -3.82
C ARG A 288 8.70 4.82 -3.66
N VAL A 289 7.52 5.34 -3.99
CA VAL A 289 6.33 4.46 -4.09
C VAL A 289 6.44 3.70 -5.39
N THR A 290 6.77 2.42 -5.29
CA THR A 290 7.04 1.54 -6.43
C THR A 290 5.86 0.64 -6.75
N GLN A 291 5.01 0.35 -5.76
CA GLN A 291 3.88 -0.57 -5.89
C GLN A 291 2.69 -0.20 -5.01
N ALA A 292 1.53 -0.74 -5.38
CA ALA A 292 0.32 -0.64 -4.58
C ALA A 292 -0.51 -1.90 -4.70
N ARG A 293 -1.16 -2.30 -3.60
CA ARG A 293 -2.16 -3.36 -3.62
C ARG A 293 -3.37 -2.91 -4.43
N VAL A 294 -3.75 -3.73 -5.42
CA VAL A 294 -4.84 -3.45 -6.36
C VAL A 294 -6.04 -4.39 -6.20
N SER A 295 -6.04 -5.19 -5.13
CA SER A 295 -7.10 -6.12 -4.74
C SER A 295 -7.49 -5.92 -3.27
N ASP A 296 -8.54 -6.63 -2.83
CA ASP A 296 -8.76 -6.91 -1.41
C ASP A 296 -7.73 -7.90 -0.87
N ASP A 297 -7.71 -8.07 0.45
CA ASP A 297 -6.90 -9.10 1.12
C ASP A 297 -7.29 -10.50 0.62
N TYR A 298 -6.30 -11.37 0.44
CA TYR A 298 -6.49 -12.75 0.02
C TYR A 298 -7.35 -13.55 1.00
N TYR A 299 -7.31 -13.22 2.30
CA TYR A 299 -8.25 -13.74 3.28
C TYR A 299 -9.72 -13.64 2.83
N ILE A 300 -10.09 -12.51 2.21
CA ILE A 300 -11.45 -12.29 1.72
C ILE A 300 -11.78 -13.26 0.57
N HIS A 301 -10.79 -13.61 -0.26
CA HIS A 301 -10.95 -14.64 -1.29
C HIS A 301 -11.27 -16.00 -0.69
N ILE A 302 -10.41 -16.47 0.19
CA ILE A 302 -10.45 -17.85 0.67
C ILE A 302 -11.62 -18.08 1.64
N VAL A 303 -12.02 -17.05 2.41
CA VAL A 303 -13.14 -17.14 3.37
C VAL A 303 -14.47 -16.70 2.79
N HIS A 304 -14.51 -15.59 2.04
CA HIS A 304 -15.76 -15.00 1.54
C HIS A 304 -16.01 -15.26 0.05
N ARG A 305 -15.10 -15.95 -0.65
CA ARG A 305 -15.21 -16.31 -2.08
C ARG A 305 -15.36 -15.10 -2.99
N ILE A 306 -14.85 -13.95 -2.57
CA ILE A 306 -14.76 -12.75 -3.41
C ILE A 306 -13.54 -12.90 -4.32
N PRO A 307 -13.68 -12.72 -5.64
CA PRO A 307 -12.61 -12.99 -6.60
C PRO A 307 -11.51 -11.92 -6.57
N GLN A 308 -10.53 -12.11 -5.68
CA GLN A 308 -9.42 -11.20 -5.42
C GLN A 308 -8.50 -11.01 -6.64
N TRP A 309 -8.33 -12.05 -7.46
CA TRP A 309 -7.62 -12.00 -8.75
C TRP A 309 -8.20 -11.02 -9.79
N LYS A 310 -9.43 -10.51 -9.62
CA LYS A 310 -10.08 -9.61 -10.60
C LYS A 310 -9.57 -8.16 -10.48
N ILE A 311 -8.28 -7.96 -10.69
CA ILE A 311 -7.59 -6.68 -10.54
C ILE A 311 -7.65 -5.77 -11.80
N GLY A 312 -8.47 -6.07 -12.80
CA GLY A 312 -8.41 -5.45 -14.14
C GLY A 312 -8.28 -3.93 -14.13
N VAL A 313 -9.31 -3.19 -13.70
CA VAL A 313 -9.28 -1.71 -13.74
C VAL A 313 -8.29 -1.12 -12.73
N SER A 314 -8.18 -1.70 -11.53
CA SER A 314 -7.28 -1.20 -10.48
C SER A 314 -5.80 -1.36 -10.86
N SER A 315 -5.44 -2.48 -11.50
CA SER A 315 -4.09 -2.72 -12.03
C SER A 315 -3.74 -1.78 -13.17
N MET A 316 -4.69 -1.48 -14.07
CA MET A 316 -4.48 -0.49 -15.12
C MET A 316 -4.20 0.90 -14.54
N LEU A 317 -4.96 1.32 -13.51
CA LEU A 317 -4.74 2.59 -12.82
C LEU A 317 -3.36 2.64 -12.15
N ALA A 318 -2.99 1.61 -11.38
CA ALA A 318 -1.69 1.57 -10.72
C ALA A 318 -0.54 1.64 -11.74
N ASN A 319 -0.60 0.82 -12.80
CA ASN A 319 0.43 0.81 -13.84
C ASN A 319 0.51 2.16 -14.59
N ALA A 320 -0.63 2.79 -14.90
CA ALA A 320 -0.67 4.11 -15.52
C ALA A 320 0.03 5.19 -14.67
N LEU A 321 0.06 5.03 -13.35
CA LEU A 321 0.72 5.94 -12.42
C LEU A 321 2.19 5.58 -12.13
N GLY A 322 2.73 4.56 -12.81
CA GLY A 322 4.09 4.10 -12.61
C GLY A 322 4.26 3.18 -11.39
N LEU A 323 3.17 2.63 -10.86
CA LEU A 323 3.16 1.68 -9.76
C LEU A 323 3.04 0.26 -10.28
N ALA A 324 3.74 -0.67 -9.65
CA ALA A 324 3.58 -2.09 -9.87
C ALA A 324 2.28 -2.59 -9.18
N PRO A 325 1.33 -3.18 -9.93
CA PRO A 325 0.09 -3.72 -9.37
C PRO A 325 0.32 -4.99 -8.52
N PHE A 326 0.27 -4.86 -7.20
CA PHE A 326 0.32 -6.00 -6.29
C PHE A 326 -1.08 -6.63 -6.17
N LYS A 327 -1.22 -7.88 -6.63
CA LYS A 327 -2.46 -8.67 -6.50
C LYS A 327 -2.67 -9.17 -5.07
N ASP A 328 -1.73 -8.95 -4.15
CA ASP A 328 -1.71 -9.62 -2.85
C ASP A 328 -1.40 -11.14 -2.93
N ILE A 329 -1.08 -11.72 -1.79
CA ILE A 329 -0.60 -13.09 -1.60
C ILE A 329 -1.62 -14.13 -2.10
N PHE A 330 -1.19 -15.40 -2.16
CA PHE A 330 -2.08 -16.51 -2.46
C PHE A 330 -1.52 -17.84 -1.94
N TRP A 331 -2.36 -18.88 -1.91
CA TRP A 331 -1.89 -20.25 -1.69
C TRP A 331 -1.54 -20.88 -3.01
N SER A 332 -0.33 -21.39 -3.15
CA SER A 332 0.13 -22.13 -4.32
C SER A 332 -0.41 -23.57 -4.38
N THR A 333 -1.22 -23.98 -3.39
CA THR A 333 -1.87 -25.29 -3.32
C THR A 333 -3.35 -25.13 -3.05
N GLU A 334 -4.16 -26.10 -3.51
CA GLU A 334 -5.62 -26.03 -3.27
C GLU A 334 -5.93 -26.14 -1.77
N VAL A 335 -5.28 -27.06 -1.07
CA VAL A 335 -5.49 -27.30 0.36
C VAL A 335 -4.19 -27.09 1.11
N GLN A 336 -4.17 -26.07 1.95
CA GLN A 336 -3.05 -25.78 2.84
C GLN A 336 -3.31 -26.38 4.23
N ASN A 337 -2.86 -27.63 4.44
CA ASN A 337 -3.05 -28.33 5.71
C ASN A 337 -2.38 -27.59 6.87
N GLY A 338 -3.09 -27.46 7.99
CA GLY A 338 -2.58 -26.78 9.19
C GLY A 338 -2.74 -25.27 9.17
N ALA A 339 -3.28 -24.68 8.09
CA ALA A 339 -3.47 -23.24 8.03
C ALA A 339 -4.44 -22.76 9.13
N PRO A 340 -4.24 -21.58 9.74
CA PRO A 340 -5.02 -21.06 10.87
C PRO A 340 -6.45 -20.61 10.50
N TYR A 341 -6.93 -21.03 9.33
CA TYR A 341 -8.24 -20.70 8.79
C TYR A 341 -9.20 -21.89 8.97
N LYS A 342 -10.49 -21.67 8.68
CA LYS A 342 -11.50 -22.75 8.78
C LYS A 342 -11.08 -23.93 7.90
N SER A 343 -11.27 -25.15 8.38
CA SER A 343 -10.85 -26.39 7.69
C SER A 343 -11.45 -26.61 6.29
N SER A 344 -12.51 -25.88 5.94
CA SER A 344 -13.15 -25.91 4.61
C SER A 344 -12.59 -24.88 3.62
N VAL A 345 -11.66 -24.03 4.08
CA VAL A 345 -11.02 -23.01 3.27
C VAL A 345 -10.03 -23.67 2.32
N LYS A 346 -10.07 -23.25 1.06
CA LYS A 346 -9.24 -23.79 -0.02
C LYS A 346 -9.05 -22.76 -1.12
N GLU A 347 -7.94 -22.81 -1.85
CA GLU A 347 -7.74 -22.04 -3.09
C GLU A 347 -8.23 -22.87 -4.28
N PRO A 348 -9.40 -22.58 -4.87
CA PRO A 348 -9.96 -23.44 -5.90
C PRO A 348 -9.12 -23.47 -7.20
N LEU A 349 -8.33 -22.43 -7.50
CA LEU A 349 -7.58 -22.29 -8.74
C LEU A 349 -6.21 -21.62 -8.49
N PRO A 350 -5.25 -22.30 -7.83
CA PRO A 350 -3.93 -21.75 -7.52
C PRO A 350 -3.19 -21.26 -8.77
N ASP A 351 -3.30 -21.99 -9.88
CA ASP A 351 -2.67 -21.63 -11.15
C ASP A 351 -3.17 -20.28 -11.69
N ARG A 352 -4.43 -19.90 -11.42
CA ARG A 352 -4.95 -18.59 -11.80
C ARG A 352 -4.34 -17.50 -10.94
N GLU A 353 -4.23 -17.72 -9.63
CA GLU A 353 -3.60 -16.76 -8.73
C GLU A 353 -2.14 -16.53 -9.12
N ILE A 354 -1.39 -17.60 -9.40
CA ILE A 354 0.00 -17.55 -9.90
C ILE A 354 0.07 -16.77 -11.21
N LEU A 355 -0.78 -17.10 -12.19
CA LEU A 355 -0.78 -16.45 -13.50
C LEU A 355 -1.05 -14.96 -13.37
N ILE A 356 -2.07 -14.56 -12.59
CA ILE A 356 -2.43 -13.15 -12.43
C ILE A 356 -1.35 -12.39 -11.66
N ALA A 357 -0.81 -12.96 -10.57
CA ALA A 357 0.27 -12.32 -9.81
C ALA A 357 1.52 -12.11 -10.66
N THR A 358 1.90 -13.11 -11.46
CA THR A 358 3.08 -13.04 -12.34
C THR A 358 2.89 -12.01 -13.46
N LEU A 359 1.70 -11.97 -14.07
CA LEU A 359 1.41 -11.07 -15.19
C LEU A 359 1.05 -9.65 -14.76
N SER A 360 0.74 -9.41 -13.48
CA SER A 360 0.40 -8.07 -12.98
C SER A 360 1.61 -7.14 -12.93
N THR A 361 2.84 -7.66 -13.00
CA THR A 361 4.13 -6.95 -12.88
C THR A 361 4.44 -6.39 -11.48
N GLY A 362 3.62 -6.73 -10.48
CA GLY A 362 3.85 -6.42 -9.07
C GLY A 362 4.54 -7.56 -8.33
N PRO A 363 4.66 -7.45 -7.00
CA PRO A 363 5.20 -8.50 -6.16
C PRO A 363 4.43 -9.82 -6.32
N VAL A 364 5.18 -10.92 -6.29
CA VAL A 364 4.65 -12.28 -6.21
C VAL A 364 5.12 -12.84 -4.86
N ALA A 365 4.16 -13.29 -4.04
CA ALA A 365 4.42 -13.72 -2.68
C ALA A 365 3.38 -14.71 -2.16
#